data_AF-A0A1J5TSU1-F1
#
_entry.id   AF-A0A1J5TSU1-F1
#
_cell.length_a   1.000
_cell.length_b   1.000
_cell.length_c   1.000
_cell.angle_alpha   90.00
_cell.angle_beta   90.00
_cell.angle_gamma   90.00
#
_symmetry.space_group_name_H-M   'P 1'
#
loop_
_entity.id
_entity.type
_entity.pdbx_description
1 polymer ?
#
loop_
_entity_poly.entity_id
_entity_poly.type
_entity_poly.pdbx_seq_one_letter_code
_entity_poly.pdbx_strand_id
1 'polypeptide(L)'
;MEAAPHKGLTSDVKSTVDLDIVLEHQQRITDTRQAIDTLSHAIKAQDEEIKKATASVPHFFDRTSQRENLMAEIALGEASEKDLLKLDERIAKDKAAFEDAKNAVTPALEKAKAIRSGLERKLKEAEGVLQQLESNSRKIVQSFLIRESEMTALEYIAHAQAIKMNNLRLRALDKLIVAQGGRSIGSYSNDRLYIPVFSLPQFDGLAAPEVAGMGCFYSAHWDLVNNVFLEFAEYEKERFEGLGVQF
;
A
#
# COMPACT_ATOMS: atom_id res chain seq x y z
N MET A 1 -18.20 14.82 -50.51
CA MET A 1 -18.27 14.05 -49.25
C MET A 1 -17.26 14.66 -48.30
N GLU A 2 -17.73 15.59 -47.47
CA GLU A 2 -16.95 16.17 -46.38
C GLU A 2 -16.79 15.14 -45.27
N ALA A 3 -15.55 14.83 -44.89
CA ALA A 3 -15.27 14.03 -43.71
C ALA A 3 -15.36 14.94 -42.48
N ALA A 4 -16.24 14.57 -41.55
CA ALA A 4 -16.46 15.26 -40.29
C ALA A 4 -15.18 15.26 -39.42
N PRO A 5 -14.85 16.37 -38.73
CA PRO A 5 -13.79 16.35 -37.73
C PRO A 5 -14.28 15.62 -36.47
N HIS A 6 -13.60 14.51 -36.15
CA HIS A 6 -13.78 13.80 -34.88
C HIS A 6 -13.48 14.74 -33.70
N LYS A 7 -14.54 15.04 -32.95
CA LYS A 7 -14.45 15.61 -31.61
C LYS A 7 -13.89 14.57 -30.65
N GLY A 8 -12.96 15.04 -29.82
CA GLY A 8 -12.84 14.62 -28.42
C GLY A 8 -11.94 13.44 -28.14
N LEU A 9 -10.73 13.74 -27.69
CA LEU A 9 -10.17 13.08 -26.50
C LEU A 9 -9.49 14.19 -25.70
N THR A 10 -10.16 14.52 -24.60
CA THR A 10 -9.69 15.37 -23.53
C THR A 10 -8.28 14.94 -23.14
N SER A 11 -7.31 15.85 -23.33
CA SER A 11 -5.99 15.73 -22.73
C SER A 11 -6.14 15.95 -21.22
N ASP A 12 -6.72 14.97 -20.54
CA ASP A 12 -6.56 14.87 -19.10
C ASP A 12 -5.07 14.62 -18.87
N VAL A 13 -4.47 15.60 -18.22
CA VAL A 13 -3.07 15.68 -17.79
C VAL A 13 -2.54 14.28 -17.49
N LYS A 14 -1.69 13.75 -18.37
CA LYS A 14 -0.93 12.52 -18.15
C LYS A 14 -0.12 12.72 -16.87
N SER A 15 -0.65 12.24 -15.76
CA SER A 15 0.08 12.05 -14.51
C SER A 15 1.20 11.06 -14.79
N THR A 16 2.34 11.58 -15.24
CA THR A 16 3.55 10.79 -15.44
C THR A 16 4.10 10.50 -14.05
N VAL A 17 4.00 9.24 -13.65
CA VAL A 17 4.54 8.76 -12.39
C VAL A 17 5.97 8.31 -12.67
N ASP A 18 6.91 8.97 -12.00
CA ASP A 18 8.34 8.70 -12.11
C ASP A 18 8.76 7.67 -11.06
N LEU A 19 9.93 7.04 -11.25
CA LEU A 19 10.49 6.07 -10.29
C LEU A 19 10.53 6.66 -8.87
N ASP A 20 10.97 7.91 -8.74
CA ASP A 20 11.05 8.62 -7.46
C ASP A 20 9.70 8.70 -6.75
N ILE A 21 8.60 8.86 -7.49
CA ILE A 21 7.24 8.93 -6.93
C ILE A 21 6.81 7.55 -6.39
N VAL A 22 7.16 6.47 -7.09
CA VAL A 22 6.88 5.10 -6.64
C VAL A 22 7.65 4.80 -5.35
N LEU A 23 8.94 5.15 -5.32
CA LEU A 23 9.81 4.94 -4.17
C LEU A 23 9.37 5.80 -2.97
N GLU A 24 9.03 7.07 -3.19
CA GLU A 24 8.48 7.93 -2.13
C GLU A 24 7.18 7.35 -1.55
N HIS A 25 6.29 6.86 -2.41
CA HIS A 25 5.03 6.23 -1.97
C HIS A 25 5.27 4.97 -1.13
N GLN A 26 6.20 4.10 -1.56
CA GLN A 26 6.58 2.89 -0.82
C GLN A 26 7.27 3.22 0.52
N GLN A 27 8.10 4.26 0.53
CA GLN A 27 8.72 4.74 1.76
C GLN A 27 7.65 5.26 2.73
N ARG A 28 6.68 6.05 2.26
CA ARG A 28 5.57 6.54 3.08
C ARG A 28 4.74 5.42 3.69
N ILE A 29 4.51 4.32 2.95
CA ILE A 29 3.85 3.13 3.49
C ILE A 29 4.68 2.53 4.63
N THR A 30 5.99 2.38 4.42
CA THR A 30 6.92 1.83 5.42
C THR A 30 6.95 2.68 6.68
N ASP A 31 7.11 4.00 6.53
CA ASP A 31 7.12 4.96 7.65
C ASP A 31 5.79 4.92 8.42
N THR A 32 4.67 4.83 7.71
CA THR A 32 3.34 4.77 8.33
C THR A 32 3.15 3.47 9.13
N ARG A 33 3.62 2.32 8.60
CA ARG A 33 3.60 1.04 9.33
C ARG A 33 4.46 1.12 10.60
N GLN A 34 5.66 1.68 10.50
CA GLN A 34 6.53 1.87 11.66
C GLN A 34 5.90 2.79 12.72
N ALA A 35 5.18 3.84 12.29
CA ALA A 35 4.45 4.71 13.19
C ALA A 35 3.31 3.97 13.91
N ILE A 36 2.55 3.13 13.20
CA ILE A 36 1.50 2.27 13.77
C ILE A 36 2.08 1.32 14.82
N ASP A 37 3.21 0.68 14.53
CA ASP A 37 3.88 -0.22 15.50
C ASP A 37 4.32 0.55 16.75
N THR A 38 4.93 1.72 16.57
CA THR A 38 5.36 2.59 17.67
C THR A 38 4.19 3.02 18.55
N LEU A 39 3.08 3.43 17.94
CA LEU A 39 1.85 3.81 18.65
C LEU A 39 1.24 2.62 19.40
N SER A 40 1.21 1.45 18.77
CA SER A 40 0.71 0.21 19.37
C SER A 40 1.52 -0.20 20.60
N HIS A 41 2.84 -0.08 20.53
CA HIS A 41 3.73 -0.30 21.68
C HIS A 41 3.52 0.73 22.79
N ALA A 42 3.35 2.00 22.46
CA ALA A 42 3.08 3.05 23.44
C ALA A 42 1.73 2.84 24.16
N ILE A 43 0.70 2.40 23.45
CA ILE A 43 -0.61 2.06 24.04
C ILE A 43 -0.46 0.91 25.04
N LYS A 44 0.23 -0.16 24.67
CA LYS A 44 0.50 -1.30 25.58
C LYS A 44 1.25 -0.88 26.83
N ALA A 45 2.25 -0.01 26.69
CA ALA A 45 2.98 0.52 27.85
C ALA A 45 2.05 1.32 28.78
N GLN A 46 1.16 2.13 28.21
CA GLN A 46 0.19 2.91 28.99
C GLN A 46 -0.86 2.02 29.68
N ASP A 47 -1.29 0.93 29.03
CA ASP A 47 -2.19 -0.07 29.62
C ASP A 47 -1.57 -0.73 30.86
N GLU A 48 -0.28 -1.08 30.79
CA GLU A 48 0.45 -1.63 31.93
C GLU A 48 0.61 -0.61 33.07
N GLU A 49 0.83 0.68 32.77
CA GLU A 49 0.83 1.73 33.80
C GLU A 49 -0.55 1.88 34.46
N ILE A 50 -1.62 1.89 33.68
CA ILE A 50 -3.00 1.96 34.19
C ILE A 50 -3.29 0.76 35.10
N LYS A 51 -2.88 -0.44 34.67
CA LYS A 51 -3.06 -1.67 35.44
C LYS A 51 -2.28 -1.64 36.76
N LYS A 52 -1.02 -1.21 36.75
CA LYS A 52 -0.19 -1.05 37.95
C LYS A 52 -0.78 0.00 38.91
N ALA A 53 -1.19 1.15 38.39
CA ALA A 53 -1.81 2.20 39.18
C ALA A 53 -3.12 1.70 39.81
N THR A 54 -3.97 1.01 39.05
CA THR A 54 -5.23 0.44 39.55
C THR A 54 -4.98 -0.62 40.64
N ALA A 55 -3.97 -1.48 40.46
CA ALA A 55 -3.60 -2.49 41.45
C ALA A 55 -3.00 -1.92 42.74
N SER A 56 -2.47 -0.69 42.72
CA SER A 56 -1.91 -0.04 43.91
C SER A 56 -2.97 0.52 44.86
N VAL A 57 -4.22 0.64 44.41
CA VAL A 57 -5.34 1.05 45.27
C VAL A 57 -5.79 -0.17 46.09
N PRO A 58 -5.73 -0.11 47.43
CA PRO A 58 -6.20 -1.21 48.29
C PRO A 58 -7.66 -1.56 48.00
N HIS A 59 -8.03 -2.82 48.17
CA HIS A 59 -9.44 -3.19 48.09
C HIS A 59 -10.17 -2.77 49.38
N PHE A 60 -11.21 -1.94 49.26
CA PHE A 60 -12.09 -1.64 50.39
C PHE A 60 -13.07 -2.81 50.58
N PHE A 61 -12.88 -3.56 51.66
CA PHE A 61 -13.84 -4.58 52.08
C PHE A 61 -15.00 -3.89 52.81
N ASP A 62 -16.18 -3.95 52.22
CA ASP A 62 -17.38 -3.51 52.91
C ASP A 62 -17.69 -4.46 54.08
N ARG A 63 -17.55 -3.95 55.31
CA ARG A 63 -17.80 -4.69 56.55
C ARG A 63 -19.21 -4.43 57.10
N THR A 64 -20.12 -3.86 56.31
CA THR A 64 -21.50 -3.56 56.76
C THR A 64 -22.19 -4.79 57.33
N SER A 65 -22.10 -5.96 56.68
CA SER A 65 -22.69 -7.20 57.21
C SER A 65 -22.02 -7.69 58.50
N GLN A 66 -20.71 -7.46 58.69
CA GLN A 66 -20.03 -7.79 59.96
C GLN A 66 -20.54 -6.88 61.09
N ARG A 67 -20.81 -5.62 60.77
CA ARG A 67 -21.37 -4.64 61.71
C ARG A 67 -22.80 -4.99 62.10
N GLU A 68 -23.65 -5.34 61.14
CA GLU A 68 -25.03 -5.77 61.37
C GLU A 68 -25.10 -7.03 62.23
N ASN A 69 -24.27 -8.04 61.92
CA ASN A 69 -24.19 -9.27 62.72
C ASN A 69 -23.75 -8.98 64.15
N LEU A 70 -22.73 -8.13 64.34
CA LEU A 70 -22.24 -7.78 65.67
C LEU A 70 -23.28 -6.99 66.48
N MET A 71 -24.11 -6.16 65.84
CA MET A 71 -25.24 -5.50 66.50
C MET A 71 -26.31 -6.49 66.95
N ALA A 72 -26.57 -7.54 66.16
CA ALA A 72 -27.49 -8.62 66.54
C ALA A 72 -26.94 -9.43 67.73
N GLU A 73 -25.65 -9.76 67.74
CA GLU A 73 -24.97 -10.46 68.85
C GLU A 73 -25.00 -9.62 70.15
N ILE A 74 -24.83 -8.31 70.06
CA ILE A 74 -24.99 -7.40 71.21
C ILE A 74 -26.42 -7.45 71.76
N ALA A 75 -27.44 -7.45 70.90
CA ALA A 75 -28.83 -7.54 71.32
C ALA A 75 -29.18 -8.88 72.01
N LEU A 76 -28.46 -9.95 71.67
CA LEU A 76 -28.56 -11.26 72.31
C LEU A 76 -27.72 -11.38 73.59
N GLY A 77 -26.90 -10.37 73.92
CA GLY A 77 -25.99 -10.38 75.07
C GLY A 77 -24.72 -11.23 74.86
N GLU A 78 -24.46 -11.66 73.62
CA GLU A 78 -23.33 -12.52 73.25
C GLU A 78 -22.06 -11.73 72.91
N ALA A 79 -22.19 -10.43 72.63
CA ALA A 79 -21.09 -9.50 72.34
C ALA A 79 -21.22 -8.18 73.12
N SER A 80 -20.15 -7.39 73.14
CA SER A 80 -20.09 -6.12 73.87
C SER A 80 -20.11 -4.90 72.94
N GLU A 81 -20.66 -3.77 73.40
CA GLU A 81 -20.56 -2.48 72.69
C GLU A 81 -19.10 -2.09 72.38
N LYS A 82 -18.16 -2.52 73.22
CA LYS A 82 -16.73 -2.29 73.01
C LYS A 82 -16.21 -2.96 71.74
N ASP A 83 -16.77 -4.10 71.35
CA ASP A 83 -16.38 -4.80 70.12
C ASP A 83 -16.96 -4.11 68.89
N LEU A 84 -18.17 -3.56 68.99
CA LEU A 84 -18.76 -2.71 67.94
C LEU A 84 -17.95 -1.44 67.72
N LEU A 85 -17.51 -0.77 68.79
CA LEU A 85 -16.64 0.41 68.69
C LEU A 85 -15.32 0.09 67.98
N LYS A 86 -14.66 -1.04 68.31
CA LYS A 86 -13.44 -1.48 67.61
C LYS A 86 -13.69 -1.76 66.13
N LEU A 87 -14.83 -2.36 65.79
CA LEU A 87 -15.18 -2.63 64.40
C LEU A 87 -15.41 -1.33 63.63
N ASP A 88 -16.16 -0.39 64.21
CA ASP A 88 -16.42 0.93 63.62
C ASP A 88 -15.12 1.74 63.43
N GLU A 89 -14.20 1.73 64.41
CA GLU A 89 -12.86 2.32 64.28
C GLU A 89 -12.07 1.69 63.12
N ARG A 90 -12.14 0.36 62.97
CA ARG A 90 -11.47 -0.35 61.88
C ARG A 90 -12.09 -0.03 60.52
N ILE A 91 -13.42 0.05 60.42
CA ILE A 91 -14.12 0.47 59.20
C ILE A 91 -13.72 1.90 58.81
N ALA A 92 -13.69 2.82 59.77
CA ALA A 92 -13.29 4.19 59.54
C ALA A 92 -11.84 4.29 59.05
N LYS A 93 -10.93 3.52 59.66
CA LYS A 93 -9.52 3.46 59.27
C LYS A 93 -9.32 2.86 57.89
N ASP A 94 -9.98 1.74 57.59
CA ASP A 94 -9.91 1.06 56.29
C ASP A 94 -10.48 1.98 55.19
N LYS A 95 -11.57 2.70 55.47
CA LYS A 95 -12.18 3.66 54.54
C LYS A 95 -11.29 4.89 54.28
N ALA A 96 -10.71 5.46 55.33
CA ALA A 96 -9.79 6.59 55.20
C ALA A 96 -8.53 6.20 54.40
N ALA A 97 -7.91 5.07 54.72
CA ALA A 97 -6.75 4.57 53.99
C ALA A 97 -7.07 4.29 52.50
N PHE A 98 -8.27 3.78 52.21
CA PHE A 98 -8.73 3.59 50.84
C PHE A 98 -8.90 4.90 50.08
N GLU A 99 -9.63 5.87 50.64
CA GLU A 99 -9.86 7.17 49.98
C GLU A 99 -8.55 7.96 49.82
N ASP A 100 -7.63 7.91 50.78
CA ASP A 100 -6.31 8.54 50.67
C ASP A 100 -5.48 7.92 49.54
N ALA A 101 -5.42 6.58 49.48
CA ALA A 101 -4.70 5.87 48.42
C ALA A 101 -5.33 6.13 47.03
N LYS A 102 -6.66 6.13 46.95
CA LYS A 102 -7.40 6.44 45.74
C LYS A 102 -7.16 7.88 45.29
N ASN A 103 -7.24 8.86 46.18
CA ASN A 103 -7.01 10.27 45.87
C ASN A 103 -5.56 10.52 45.43
N ALA A 104 -4.59 9.81 46.01
CA ALA A 104 -3.18 9.88 45.58
C ALA A 104 -2.96 9.35 44.16
N VAL A 105 -3.67 8.29 43.76
CA VAL A 105 -3.47 7.61 42.47
C VAL A 105 -4.36 8.18 41.35
N THR A 106 -5.53 8.74 41.68
CA THR A 106 -6.53 9.21 40.70
C THR A 106 -5.96 10.17 39.66
N PRO A 107 -5.21 11.23 40.00
CA PRO A 107 -4.67 12.16 38.99
C PRO A 107 -3.73 11.49 37.99
N ALA A 108 -2.88 10.57 38.46
CA ALA A 108 -1.97 9.81 37.60
C ALA A 108 -2.74 8.87 36.68
N LEU A 109 -3.78 8.21 37.20
CA LEU A 109 -4.65 7.31 36.44
C LEU A 109 -5.45 8.05 35.36
N GLU A 110 -6.00 9.23 35.69
CA GLU A 110 -6.72 10.07 34.72
C GLU A 110 -5.81 10.57 33.62
N LYS A 111 -4.61 11.04 33.96
CA LYS A 111 -3.58 11.43 32.99
C LYS A 111 -3.22 10.27 32.07
N ALA A 112 -2.95 9.08 32.63
CA ALA A 112 -2.63 7.87 31.89
C ALA A 112 -3.76 7.48 30.90
N LYS A 113 -5.01 7.52 31.35
CA LYS A 113 -6.19 7.27 30.50
C LYS A 113 -6.34 8.30 29.38
N ALA A 114 -6.10 9.58 29.67
CA ALA A 114 -6.15 10.64 28.67
C ALA A 114 -5.06 10.48 27.60
N ILE A 115 -3.83 10.13 28.02
CA ILE A 115 -2.72 9.82 27.09
C ILE A 115 -3.08 8.63 26.21
N ARG A 116 -3.56 7.52 26.81
CA ARG A 116 -4.01 6.33 26.07
C ARG A 116 -5.06 6.68 25.01
N SER A 117 -6.08 7.44 25.38
CA SER A 117 -7.12 7.88 24.44
C SER A 117 -6.56 8.77 23.31
N GLY A 118 -5.58 9.62 23.61
CA GLY A 118 -4.85 10.39 22.61
C GLY A 118 -4.07 9.51 21.64
N LEU A 119 -3.38 8.49 22.14
CA LEU A 119 -2.63 7.52 21.33
C LEU A 119 -3.55 6.68 20.45
N GLU A 120 -4.69 6.22 20.96
CA GLU A 120 -5.69 5.46 20.18
C GLU A 120 -6.25 6.28 19.01
N ARG A 121 -6.50 7.57 19.20
CA ARG A 121 -6.92 8.46 18.09
C ARG A 121 -5.84 8.57 17.01
N LYS A 122 -4.59 8.79 17.42
CA LYS A 122 -3.46 8.85 16.48
C LYS A 122 -3.23 7.53 15.75
N LEU A 123 -3.42 6.40 16.42
CA LEU A 123 -3.33 5.07 15.80
C LEU A 123 -4.36 4.94 14.69
N LYS A 124 -5.62 5.28 14.97
CA LYS A 124 -6.70 5.23 13.98
C LYS A 124 -6.46 6.17 12.79
N GLU A 125 -5.91 7.35 13.04
CA GLU A 125 -5.51 8.28 11.97
C GLU A 125 -4.42 7.67 11.08
N ALA A 126 -3.38 7.08 11.68
CA ALA A 126 -2.30 6.43 10.94
C ALA A 126 -2.78 5.21 10.14
N GLU A 127 -3.68 4.39 10.70
CA GLU A 127 -4.33 3.27 10.00
C GLU A 127 -5.14 3.75 8.79
N GLY A 128 -5.87 4.86 8.93
CA GLY A 128 -6.61 5.47 7.82
C GLY A 128 -5.68 5.97 6.71
N VAL A 129 -4.55 6.58 7.07
CA VAL A 129 -3.52 7.00 6.11
C VAL A 129 -2.91 5.79 5.40
N LEU A 130 -2.57 4.72 6.14
CA LEU A 130 -2.03 3.49 5.55
C LEU A 130 -3.01 2.88 4.54
N GLN A 131 -4.28 2.77 4.90
CA GLN A 131 -5.32 2.26 4.01
C GLN A 131 -5.44 3.10 2.73
N GLN A 132 -5.38 4.43 2.86
CA GLN A 132 -5.38 5.32 1.71
C GLN A 132 -4.15 5.13 0.82
N LEU A 133 -2.96 5.01 1.41
CA LEU A 133 -1.72 4.76 0.65
C LEU A 133 -1.79 3.41 -0.07
N GLU A 134 -2.17 2.35 0.62
CA GLU A 134 -2.29 1.00 0.05
C GLU A 134 -3.29 0.96 -1.10
N SER A 135 -4.45 1.59 -0.95
CA SER A 135 -5.47 1.66 -2.02
C SER A 135 -4.99 2.37 -3.29
N ASN A 136 -4.02 3.29 -3.17
CA ASN A 136 -3.44 4.01 -4.31
C ASN A 136 -2.23 3.31 -4.93
N SER A 137 -1.64 2.31 -4.26
CA SER A 137 -0.38 1.67 -4.67
C SER A 137 -0.48 1.07 -6.07
N ARG A 138 -1.54 0.29 -6.32
CA ARG A 138 -1.77 -0.33 -7.63
C ARG A 138 -1.84 0.70 -8.76
N LYS A 139 -2.50 1.83 -8.52
CA LYS A 139 -2.64 2.90 -9.52
C LYS A 139 -1.30 3.56 -9.82
N ILE A 140 -0.50 3.83 -8.78
CA ILE A 140 0.83 4.45 -8.90
C ILE A 140 1.77 3.53 -9.69
N VAL A 141 1.86 2.25 -9.32
CA VAL A 141 2.69 1.26 -10.02
C VAL A 141 2.24 1.09 -11.47
N GLN A 142 0.92 1.01 -11.72
CA GLN A 142 0.39 0.93 -13.08
C GLN A 142 0.77 2.15 -13.92
N SER A 143 0.64 3.36 -13.38
CA SER A 143 1.01 4.59 -14.09
C SER A 143 2.51 4.65 -14.39
N PHE A 144 3.36 4.16 -13.48
CA PHE A 144 4.80 4.01 -13.70
C PHE A 144 5.09 3.03 -14.85
N LEU A 145 4.50 1.83 -14.84
CA LEU A 145 4.68 0.84 -15.92
C LEU A 145 4.21 1.34 -17.28
N ILE A 146 3.12 2.09 -17.33
CA ILE A 146 2.65 2.73 -18.58
C ILE A 146 3.70 3.72 -19.08
N ARG A 147 4.26 4.56 -18.19
CA ARG A 147 5.31 5.52 -18.57
C ARG A 147 6.56 4.81 -19.09
N GLU A 148 7.03 3.76 -18.43
CA GLU A 148 8.18 2.96 -18.89
C GLU A 148 7.91 2.32 -20.26
N SER A 149 6.68 1.84 -20.47
CA SER A 149 6.25 1.31 -21.78
C SER A 149 6.26 2.39 -22.86
N GLU A 150 5.80 3.60 -22.54
CA GLU A 150 5.82 4.75 -23.44
C GLU A 150 7.25 5.18 -23.82
N MET A 151 8.18 5.17 -22.87
CA MET A 151 9.60 5.46 -23.12
C MET A 151 10.25 4.40 -24.00
N THR A 152 10.03 3.12 -23.67
CA THR A 152 10.53 1.98 -24.45
C THR A 152 9.95 1.99 -25.87
N ALA A 153 8.69 2.39 -26.03
CA ALA A 153 8.06 2.51 -27.35
C ALA A 153 8.76 3.56 -28.24
N LEU A 154 9.22 4.68 -27.68
CA LEU A 154 9.96 5.69 -28.45
C LEU A 154 11.27 5.13 -29.01
N GLU A 155 12.04 4.40 -28.18
CA GLU A 155 13.28 3.75 -28.60
C GLU A 155 13.03 2.69 -29.67
N TYR A 156 12.01 1.85 -29.43
CA TYR A 156 11.59 0.83 -30.39
C TYR A 156 11.23 1.44 -31.75
N ILE A 157 10.46 2.53 -31.79
CA ILE A 157 10.08 3.19 -33.05
C ILE A 157 11.30 3.72 -33.79
N ALA A 158 12.24 4.34 -33.08
CA ALA A 158 13.47 4.84 -33.69
C ALA A 158 14.28 3.70 -34.34
N HIS A 159 14.44 2.57 -33.65
CA HIS A 159 15.11 1.39 -34.19
C HIS A 159 14.34 0.78 -35.37
N ALA A 160 13.02 0.66 -35.26
CA ALA A 160 12.20 0.09 -36.31
C ALA A 160 12.24 0.92 -37.60
N GLN A 161 12.24 2.26 -37.48
CA GLN A 161 12.43 3.16 -38.61
C GLN A 161 13.81 2.98 -39.27
N ALA A 162 14.87 2.82 -38.48
CA ALA A 162 16.21 2.56 -39.01
C ALA A 162 16.28 1.23 -39.79
N ILE A 163 15.67 0.17 -39.26
CA ILE A 163 15.59 -1.13 -39.94
C ILE A 163 14.80 -1.00 -41.25
N LYS A 164 13.68 -0.27 -41.25
CA LYS A 164 12.89 0.02 -42.45
C LYS A 164 13.72 0.73 -43.51
N MET A 165 14.47 1.77 -43.14
CA MET A 165 15.34 2.49 -44.08
C MET A 165 16.44 1.62 -44.66
N ASN A 166 17.09 0.79 -43.82
CA ASN A 166 18.11 -0.15 -44.28
C ASN A 166 17.54 -1.21 -45.23
N ASN A 167 16.34 -1.73 -44.94
CA ASN A 167 15.63 -2.65 -45.82
C ASN A 167 15.35 -2.01 -47.20
N LEU A 168 14.81 -0.79 -47.23
CA LEU A 168 14.58 -0.04 -48.47
C LEU A 168 15.88 0.17 -49.26
N ARG A 169 16.97 0.50 -48.57
CA ARG A 169 18.29 0.68 -49.20
C ARG A 169 18.81 -0.62 -49.83
N LEU A 170 18.70 -1.75 -49.12
CA LEU A 170 19.10 -3.05 -49.66
C LEU A 170 18.26 -3.44 -50.89
N ARG A 171 16.95 -3.17 -50.86
CA ARG A 171 16.06 -3.40 -52.00
C ARG A 171 16.43 -2.51 -53.19
N ALA A 172 16.74 -1.24 -52.96
CA ALA A 172 17.19 -0.34 -54.02
C ALA A 172 18.50 -0.82 -54.66
N LEU A 173 19.46 -1.26 -53.83
CA LEU A 173 20.73 -1.82 -54.32
C LEU A 173 20.53 -3.11 -55.11
N ASP A 174 19.67 -4.02 -54.65
CA ASP A 174 19.30 -5.23 -55.39
C ASP A 174 18.75 -4.91 -56.79
N LYS A 175 17.84 -3.92 -56.88
CA LYS A 175 17.32 -3.46 -58.18
C LYS A 175 18.40 -2.89 -59.08
N LEU A 176 19.34 -2.12 -58.53
CA LEU A 176 20.48 -1.60 -59.29
C LEU A 176 21.41 -2.71 -59.77
N ILE A 177 21.69 -3.72 -58.93
CA ILE A 177 22.51 -4.89 -59.32
C ILE A 177 21.86 -5.64 -60.49
N VAL A 178 20.56 -5.91 -60.42
CA VAL A 178 19.81 -6.59 -61.48
C VAL A 178 19.80 -5.77 -62.77
N ALA A 179 19.63 -4.45 -62.67
CA ALA A 179 19.64 -3.56 -63.83
C ALA A 179 21.00 -3.53 -64.56
N GLN A 180 22.10 -3.84 -63.87
CA GLN A 180 23.44 -3.98 -64.45
C GLN A 180 23.74 -5.40 -64.97
N GLY A 181 22.74 -6.27 -65.05
CA GLY A 181 22.90 -7.66 -65.49
C GLY A 181 23.40 -8.63 -64.41
N GLY A 182 23.49 -8.17 -63.16
CA GLY A 182 23.84 -9.01 -62.01
C GLY A 182 22.68 -9.90 -61.55
N ARG A 183 22.98 -10.91 -60.72
CA ARG A 183 21.97 -11.75 -60.06
C ARG A 183 21.37 -11.01 -58.86
N SER A 184 20.05 -11.13 -58.68
CA SER A 184 19.37 -10.59 -57.50
C SER A 184 19.93 -11.18 -56.19
N ILE A 185 20.10 -10.32 -55.20
CA ILE A 185 20.49 -10.62 -53.82
C ILE A 185 19.29 -10.67 -52.86
N GLY A 186 18.07 -10.41 -53.37
CA GLY A 186 16.84 -10.44 -52.59
C GLY A 186 16.31 -11.85 -52.34
N SER A 187 15.67 -12.06 -51.18
CA SER A 187 14.85 -13.25 -50.88
C SER A 187 13.39 -13.06 -51.33
N TYR A 188 12.75 -14.17 -51.69
CA TYR A 188 11.43 -14.29 -52.34
C TYR A 188 10.20 -14.04 -51.45
N SER A 189 10.33 -13.83 -50.13
CA SER A 189 9.21 -14.13 -49.23
C SER A 189 8.54 -12.97 -48.48
N ASN A 190 8.80 -11.69 -48.79
CA ASN A 190 7.90 -10.58 -48.43
C ASN A 190 8.43 -9.26 -48.97
N ASP A 191 7.63 -8.57 -49.79
CA ASP A 191 7.98 -7.26 -50.37
C ASP A 191 7.93 -6.12 -49.34
N ARG A 192 7.46 -6.39 -48.12
CA ARG A 192 7.26 -5.39 -47.07
C ARG A 192 7.84 -5.88 -45.75
N LEU A 193 8.68 -5.05 -45.12
CA LEU A 193 9.06 -5.21 -43.72
C LEU A 193 7.87 -4.78 -42.85
N TYR A 194 7.35 -5.70 -42.05
CA TYR A 194 6.29 -5.42 -41.09
C TYR A 194 6.90 -5.12 -39.72
N ILE A 195 6.48 -4.00 -39.12
CA ILE A 195 6.88 -3.58 -37.78
C ILE A 195 5.63 -3.67 -36.91
N PRO A 196 5.63 -4.49 -35.85
CA PRO A 196 4.55 -4.54 -34.87
C PRO A 196 4.24 -3.17 -34.29
N VAL A 197 2.95 -2.89 -34.13
CA VAL A 197 2.41 -1.68 -33.51
C VAL A 197 1.70 -2.08 -32.21
N PHE A 198 1.92 -1.32 -31.14
CA PHE A 198 1.27 -1.52 -29.85
C PHE A 198 0.19 -0.46 -29.62
N SER A 199 -0.76 -0.73 -28.71
CA SER A 199 -1.82 0.22 -28.33
C SER A 199 -1.27 1.32 -27.41
N LEU A 200 -0.26 2.04 -27.86
CA LEU A 200 0.37 3.16 -27.15
C LEU A 200 0.37 4.41 -28.05
N PRO A 201 0.23 5.62 -27.48
CA PRO A 201 0.14 6.86 -28.25
C PRO A 201 1.33 7.12 -29.17
N GLN A 202 2.51 6.59 -28.82
CA GLN A 202 3.73 6.70 -29.62
C GLN A 202 3.57 6.10 -31.02
N PHE A 203 2.65 5.15 -31.20
CA PHE A 203 2.38 4.53 -32.48
C PHE A 203 1.28 5.21 -33.30
N ASP A 204 0.65 6.27 -32.78
CA ASP A 204 -0.40 7.00 -33.48
C ASP A 204 0.14 7.57 -34.81
N GLY A 205 -0.57 7.30 -35.91
CA GLY A 205 -0.18 7.74 -37.25
C GLY A 205 0.90 6.88 -37.92
N LEU A 206 1.45 5.86 -37.26
CA LEU A 206 2.20 4.82 -37.94
C LEU A 206 1.21 3.93 -38.69
N ALA A 207 1.44 3.76 -40.00
CA ALA A 207 0.65 2.84 -40.80
C ALA A 207 0.85 1.42 -40.26
N ALA A 208 -0.11 0.97 -39.43
CA ALA A 208 -0.29 -0.46 -39.18
C ALA A 208 -0.48 -1.13 -40.54
N PRO A 209 0.09 -2.32 -40.77
CA PRO A 209 -0.14 -2.99 -42.03
C PRO A 209 -1.64 -3.09 -42.31
N GLU A 210 -2.06 -2.70 -43.51
CA GLU A 210 -3.39 -2.96 -44.05
C GLU A 210 -3.57 -4.48 -44.22
N VAL A 211 -3.60 -5.21 -43.11
CA VAL A 211 -4.22 -6.52 -43.08
C VAL A 211 -5.68 -6.21 -42.78
N ALA A 212 -6.42 -5.95 -43.85
CA ALA A 212 -7.86 -5.82 -43.82
C ALA A 212 -8.46 -7.10 -43.21
N GLY A 213 -8.94 -7.00 -41.97
CA GLY A 213 -9.63 -8.08 -41.27
C GLY A 213 -8.68 -9.10 -40.67
N MET A 214 -8.87 -9.35 -39.37
CA MET A 214 -8.05 -10.19 -38.49
C MET A 214 -6.73 -9.56 -38.08
N GLY A 215 -6.57 -9.40 -36.76
CA GLY A 215 -5.25 -9.22 -36.19
C GLY A 215 -4.32 -10.29 -36.75
N CYS A 216 -3.24 -9.88 -37.39
CA CYS A 216 -2.02 -10.66 -37.34
C CYS A 216 -1.44 -10.35 -35.95
N PHE A 217 -1.38 -11.22 -34.93
CA PHE A 217 -1.36 -12.68 -34.88
C PHE A 217 -0.66 -13.33 -36.06
N TYR A 218 0.51 -12.82 -36.42
CA TYR A 218 1.54 -13.76 -36.85
C TYR A 218 1.95 -14.54 -35.59
N SER A 219 1.20 -15.64 -35.39
CA SER A 219 1.27 -16.69 -34.38
C SER A 219 1.13 -16.32 -32.89
N ALA A 220 -0.10 -15.99 -32.46
CA ALA A 220 -0.60 -16.34 -31.12
C ALA A 220 -0.54 -17.86 -30.81
N HIS A 221 -0.09 -18.69 -31.76
CA HIS A 221 0.13 -20.10 -31.53
C HIS A 221 1.52 -20.46 -30.98
N TRP A 222 2.48 -19.51 -30.96
CA TRP A 222 3.76 -19.66 -30.26
C TRP A 222 3.77 -18.94 -28.90
N ASP A 223 2.95 -17.89 -28.74
CA ASP A 223 2.80 -17.11 -27.50
C ASP A 223 2.24 -17.93 -26.32
N LEU A 224 1.49 -19.00 -26.62
CA LEU A 224 0.97 -19.94 -25.62
C LEU A 224 1.91 -21.12 -25.34
N VAL A 225 2.98 -21.30 -26.12
CA VAL A 225 3.82 -22.51 -26.11
C VAL A 225 5.25 -22.21 -25.64
N ASN A 226 5.71 -20.96 -25.73
CA ASN A 226 7.03 -20.55 -25.28
C ASN A 226 6.96 -19.59 -24.09
N ASN A 227 7.55 -20.01 -22.96
CA ASN A 227 7.74 -19.23 -21.74
C ASN A 227 8.51 -17.92 -21.92
N VAL A 228 9.03 -17.61 -23.11
CA VAL A 228 9.90 -16.45 -23.36
C VAL A 228 9.27 -15.13 -22.89
N PHE A 229 7.99 -14.88 -23.14
CA PHE A 229 7.38 -13.63 -22.66
C PHE A 229 7.19 -13.58 -21.14
N LEU A 230 6.94 -14.73 -20.51
CA LEU A 230 6.89 -14.82 -19.04
C LEU A 230 8.29 -14.63 -18.45
N GLU A 231 9.32 -15.22 -19.06
CA GLU A 231 10.72 -15.03 -18.68
C GLU A 231 11.13 -13.55 -18.82
N PHE A 232 10.76 -12.88 -19.91
CA PHE A 232 11.01 -11.45 -20.07
C PHE A 232 10.19 -10.57 -19.11
N ALA A 233 8.97 -10.98 -18.76
CA ALA A 233 8.17 -10.29 -17.75
C ALA A 233 8.81 -10.41 -16.36
N GLU A 234 9.29 -11.59 -15.98
CA GLU A 234 10.06 -11.78 -14.73
C GLU A 234 11.38 -11.02 -14.79
N TYR A 235 12.08 -10.98 -15.92
CA TYR A 235 13.30 -10.16 -16.07
C TYR A 235 13.03 -8.67 -15.85
N GLU A 236 11.98 -8.10 -16.46
CA GLU A 236 11.62 -6.69 -16.25
C GLU A 236 11.20 -6.44 -14.80
N LYS A 237 10.48 -7.38 -14.19
CA LYS A 237 10.14 -7.33 -12.77
C LYS A 237 11.40 -7.32 -11.90
N GLU A 238 12.34 -8.24 -12.12
CA GLU A 238 13.63 -8.28 -11.41
C GLU A 238 14.43 -6.97 -11.61
N ARG A 239 14.41 -6.40 -12.82
CA ARG A 239 15.03 -5.10 -13.11
C ARG A 239 14.43 -4.00 -12.25
N PHE A 240 13.11 -3.93 -12.17
CA PHE A 240 12.41 -2.92 -11.37
C PHE A 240 12.54 -3.16 -9.86
N GLU A 241 12.52 -4.41 -9.40
CA GLU A 241 12.82 -4.78 -8.02
C GLU A 241 14.26 -4.39 -7.63
N GLY A 242 15.23 -4.54 -8.54
CA GLY A 242 16.59 -4.04 -8.38
C GLY A 242 16.70 -2.52 -8.28
N LEU A 243 15.70 -1.79 -8.78
CA LEU A 243 15.54 -0.33 -8.60
C LEU A 243 14.75 0.03 -7.34
N GLY A 244 14.30 -0.95 -6.56
CA GLY A 244 13.55 -0.78 -5.32
C GLY A 244 12.02 -0.82 -5.48
N VAL A 245 11.49 -1.03 -6.69
CA VAL A 245 10.03 -1.07 -6.92
C VAL A 245 9.46 -2.42 -6.47
N GLN A 246 8.51 -2.38 -5.55
CA GLN A 246 7.69 -3.52 -5.14
C GLN A 246 6.36 -3.58 -5.93
N PHE A 247 6.03 -4.79 -6.41
CA PHE A 247 4.82 -5.09 -7.20
C PHE A 247 3.69 -5.71 -6.38
#